data_AF-A0A831M1S1-F1
#
_entry.id   AF-A0A831M1S1-F1
#
_cell.length_a   1.000
_cell.length_b   1.000
_cell.length_c   1.000
_cell.angle_alpha   90.00
_cell.angle_beta   90.00
_cell.angle_gamma   90.00
#
_symmetry.space_group_name_H-M   'P 1'
#
loop_
_entity.id
_entity.type
_entity.pdbx_description
1 polymer ?
#
loop_
_entity_poly.entity_id
_entity_poly.type
_entity_poly.pdbx_seq_one_letter_code
_entity_poly.pdbx_strand_id
1 'polypeptide(L)'
;MTHTQPVPTTRRMALGKLLAAGGAVFIPAWNETVEAAETITCVPTTPTVTEGPYWVDEKLFRSDIRTDPSNGSVRQGVLLKVVIQVQNLASSGCTPLAGAYVDIWHCDAKGIYSDEPTYNPGGGTGSVNTVGQKFLRGYQITDENGRVEFTTVWPGWYTGRTIHIHLRVRTYNGS
;
A
#
# COMPACT_ATOMS: atom_id res chain seq x y z
N MET A 1 -43.01 45.77 19.68
CA MET A 1 -41.56 45.86 19.38
C MET A 1 -41.38 45.59 17.90
N THR A 2 -40.68 46.48 17.24
CA THR A 2 -40.02 46.36 15.92
C THR A 2 -39.32 44.99 15.79
N HIS A 3 -39.11 44.36 14.63
CA HIS A 3 -38.39 44.89 13.47
C HIS A 3 -38.41 43.84 12.30
N THR A 4 -38.76 44.33 11.10
CA THR A 4 -38.26 44.04 9.72
C THR A 4 -38.26 42.66 9.03
N GLN A 5 -38.91 42.70 7.86
CA GLN A 5 -38.85 41.94 6.58
C GLN A 5 -37.42 41.87 5.95
N PRO A 6 -37.12 41.16 4.82
CA PRO A 6 -38.03 40.65 3.78
C PRO A 6 -37.79 39.23 3.20
N VAL A 7 -38.78 38.81 2.41
CA VAL A 7 -38.89 37.64 1.50
C VAL A 7 -38.93 38.21 0.06
N PRO A 8 -38.97 37.44 -1.05
CA PRO A 8 -38.17 36.34 -1.62
C PRO A 8 -37.39 36.84 -2.89
N THR A 9 -36.82 36.06 -3.82
CA THR A 9 -37.49 35.30 -4.88
C THR A 9 -36.46 34.68 -5.81
N THR A 10 -36.77 33.48 -6.29
CA THR A 10 -35.95 32.62 -7.14
C THR A 10 -36.23 32.80 -8.64
N ARG A 11 -35.21 32.42 -9.42
CA ARG A 11 -35.21 31.74 -10.73
C ARG A 11 -35.73 32.46 -12.00
N ARG A 12 -34.80 32.47 -12.96
CA ARG A 12 -34.95 32.30 -14.42
C ARG A 12 -35.83 33.32 -15.14
N MET A 13 -35.20 34.16 -15.94
CA MET A 13 -35.82 34.66 -17.17
C MET A 13 -34.82 34.70 -18.32
N ALA A 14 -35.37 34.44 -19.49
CA ALA A 14 -34.75 34.08 -20.75
C ALA A 14 -34.22 35.28 -21.54
N LEU A 15 -33.38 34.96 -22.54
CA LEU A 15 -32.98 35.83 -23.64
C LEU A 15 -34.19 36.50 -24.35
N GLY A 16 -34.03 37.77 -24.73
CA GLY A 16 -34.88 38.50 -25.67
C GLY A 16 -34.13 39.71 -26.23
N LYS A 17 -34.28 39.97 -27.54
CA LYS A 17 -33.36 40.71 -28.42
C LYS A 17 -33.56 42.25 -28.48
N LEU A 18 -32.47 42.92 -28.89
CA LEU A 18 -32.33 44.14 -29.73
C LEU A 18 -32.76 45.53 -29.18
N LEU A 19 -31.80 46.47 -29.16
CA LEU A 19 -31.77 47.67 -30.02
C LEU A 19 -30.42 48.41 -29.87
N ALA A 20 -29.93 48.93 -30.99
CA ALA A 20 -28.65 49.61 -31.12
C ALA A 20 -28.71 51.07 -30.62
N ALA A 21 -27.71 51.47 -29.83
CA ALA A 21 -27.21 52.84 -29.77
C ALA A 21 -25.80 52.80 -29.16
N GLY A 22 -24.85 53.48 -29.81
CA GLY A 22 -23.42 53.37 -29.56
C GLY A 22 -23.00 53.65 -28.12
N GLY A 23 -22.24 52.71 -27.58
CA GLY A 23 -21.40 52.89 -26.41
C GLY A 23 -20.31 51.82 -26.49
N ALA A 24 -19.05 52.23 -26.49
CA ALA A 24 -17.93 51.30 -26.47
C ALA A 24 -18.02 50.45 -25.19
N VAL A 25 -18.49 49.21 -25.34
CA VAL A 25 -18.50 48.24 -24.25
C VAL A 25 -17.06 47.75 -24.10
N PHE A 26 -16.37 48.24 -23.08
CA PHE A 26 -15.16 47.60 -22.59
C PHE A 26 -15.55 46.22 -22.06
N ILE A 27 -15.35 45.19 -22.89
CA ILE A 27 -15.41 43.80 -22.43
C ILE A 27 -14.07 43.57 -21.72
N PRO A 28 -14.03 43.36 -20.39
CA PRO A 28 -12.82 42.86 -19.79
C PRO A 28 -12.65 41.45 -20.34
N ALA A 29 -11.56 41.20 -21.08
CA ALA A 29 -11.14 39.85 -21.36
C ALA A 29 -10.65 39.26 -20.03
N TRP A 30 -11.56 38.64 -19.29
CA TRP A 30 -11.22 37.81 -18.15
C TRP A 30 -10.52 36.57 -18.73
N ASN A 31 -9.20 36.68 -18.91
CA ASN A 31 -8.37 35.54 -19.26
C ASN A 31 -8.12 34.76 -17.96
N GLU A 32 -9.15 34.08 -17.47
CA GLU A 32 -8.98 33.08 -16.42
C GLU A 32 -8.23 31.91 -17.02
N THR A 33 -6.91 31.91 -16.86
CA THR A 33 -6.13 30.69 -16.95
C THR A 33 -6.59 29.79 -15.82
N VAL A 34 -7.51 28.88 -16.13
CA VAL A 34 -7.82 27.74 -15.26
C VAL A 34 -6.56 26.90 -15.23
N GLU A 35 -5.71 27.13 -14.24
CA GLU A 35 -4.58 26.27 -13.94
C GLU A 35 -5.20 24.93 -13.54
N ALA A 36 -5.06 23.94 -14.43
CA ALA A 36 -5.54 22.60 -14.18
C ALA A 36 -4.84 22.10 -12.92
N ALA A 37 -5.59 21.99 -11.81
CA ALA A 37 -5.09 21.35 -10.62
C ALA A 37 -4.64 19.94 -11.03
N GLU A 38 -3.34 19.67 -10.97
CA GLU A 38 -2.81 18.33 -11.18
C GLU A 38 -3.52 17.41 -10.18
N THR A 39 -4.34 16.51 -10.70
CA THR A 39 -4.98 15.48 -9.88
C THR A 39 -3.87 14.56 -9.39
N ILE A 40 -3.48 14.71 -8.12
CA ILE A 40 -2.56 13.78 -7.44
C ILE A 40 -3.15 12.39 -7.59
N THR A 41 -2.55 11.56 -8.45
CA THR A 41 -3.10 10.26 -8.88
C THR A 41 -2.74 9.13 -7.90
N CYS A 42 -2.10 9.47 -6.78
CA CYS A 42 -1.76 8.50 -5.75
C CYS A 42 -2.21 8.99 -4.38
N VAL A 43 -3.16 8.27 -3.81
CA VAL A 43 -3.62 8.45 -2.44
C VAL A 43 -2.81 7.47 -1.58
N PRO A 44 -2.34 7.86 -0.37
CA PRO A 44 -1.80 6.90 0.60
C PRO A 44 -2.89 5.88 0.98
N THR A 45 -2.95 4.78 0.25
CA THR A 45 -3.93 3.70 0.47
C THR A 45 -3.36 2.51 1.20
N THR A 46 -2.06 2.53 1.56
CA THR A 46 -1.45 1.45 2.33
C THR A 46 -1.64 1.75 3.82
N PRO A 47 -2.64 1.19 4.50
CA PRO A 47 -2.78 1.38 5.93
C PRO A 47 -1.57 0.76 6.63
N THR A 48 -1.01 1.49 7.59
CA THR A 48 -0.07 0.89 8.54
C THR A 48 -0.86 -0.08 9.41
N VAL A 49 -0.55 -1.37 9.30
CA VAL A 49 -1.05 -2.40 10.22
C VAL A 49 -0.04 -2.62 11.34
N THR A 50 -0.50 -3.07 12.50
CA THR A 50 0.40 -3.47 13.60
C THR A 50 1.32 -4.61 13.12
N GLU A 51 2.62 -4.48 13.39
CA GLU A 51 3.70 -5.38 12.97
C GLU A 51 3.40 -6.87 13.25
N GLY A 52 2.61 -7.13 14.30
CA GLY A 52 2.35 -8.47 14.82
C GLY A 52 3.59 -9.00 15.55
N PRO A 53 3.45 -10.06 16.37
CA PRO A 53 4.51 -10.48 17.28
C PRO A 53 5.70 -11.21 16.62
N TYR A 54 5.66 -11.42 15.29
CA TYR A 54 6.51 -12.39 14.60
C TYR A 54 7.57 -11.77 13.69
N TRP A 55 7.82 -10.47 13.76
CA TRP A 55 8.91 -9.86 13.01
C TRP A 55 10.27 -10.21 13.64
N VAL A 56 11.22 -10.62 12.81
CA VAL A 56 12.61 -10.89 13.17
C VAL A 56 13.50 -10.42 12.01
N ASP A 57 14.48 -9.54 12.29
CA ASP A 57 15.49 -9.15 11.29
C ASP A 57 16.56 -10.24 11.13
N GLU A 58 16.19 -11.28 10.38
CA GLU A 58 17.07 -12.40 10.07
C GLU A 58 18.14 -12.07 9.02
N LYS A 59 18.14 -10.83 8.47
CA LYS A 59 19.05 -10.38 7.41
C LYS A 59 19.11 -11.31 6.20
N LEU A 60 17.96 -11.85 5.79
CA LEU A 60 17.82 -12.80 4.68
C LEU A 60 17.58 -12.08 3.33
N PHE A 61 18.66 -11.71 2.62
CA PHE A 61 18.56 -11.14 1.27
C PHE A 61 18.35 -12.24 0.23
N ARG A 62 17.11 -12.47 -0.19
CA ARG A 62 16.75 -13.53 -1.14
C ARG A 62 15.37 -13.32 -1.75
N SER A 63 15.25 -13.63 -3.04
CA SER A 63 13.99 -13.54 -3.78
C SER A 63 13.16 -14.83 -3.65
N ASP A 64 13.78 -16.01 -3.66
CA ASP A 64 13.09 -17.25 -3.32
C ASP A 64 13.18 -17.51 -1.81
N ILE A 65 12.05 -17.41 -1.12
CA ILE A 65 11.95 -17.57 0.34
C ILE A 65 11.48 -18.96 0.76
N ARG A 66 11.26 -19.90 -0.16
CA ARG A 66 10.68 -21.21 0.14
C ARG A 66 11.65 -22.16 0.84
N THR A 67 12.93 -22.05 0.53
CA THR A 67 13.99 -22.89 1.12
C THR A 67 14.34 -22.38 2.51
N ASP A 68 14.39 -23.27 3.50
CA ASP A 68 14.94 -22.97 4.81
C ASP A 68 16.48 -23.02 4.75
N PRO A 69 17.20 -21.91 5.00
CA PRO A 69 18.65 -21.89 4.93
C PRO A 69 19.31 -22.68 6.07
N SER A 70 18.59 -22.99 7.14
CA SER A 70 19.13 -23.75 8.27
C SER A 70 19.30 -25.25 7.97
N ASN A 71 18.50 -25.80 7.06
CA ASN A 71 18.40 -27.24 6.83
C ASN A 71 18.16 -27.65 5.36
N GLY A 72 18.00 -26.69 4.44
CA GLY A 72 17.79 -26.93 3.01
C GLY A 72 16.39 -27.41 2.63
N SER A 73 15.46 -27.56 3.58
CA SER A 73 14.09 -28.01 3.29
C SER A 73 13.30 -26.95 2.53
N VAL A 74 12.50 -27.37 1.55
CA VAL A 74 11.66 -26.46 0.75
C VAL A 74 10.21 -26.58 1.20
N ARG A 75 9.60 -25.45 1.58
CA ARG A 75 8.17 -25.41 1.92
C ARG A 75 7.31 -25.74 0.70
N GLN A 76 6.40 -26.69 0.88
CA GLN A 76 5.45 -27.11 -0.14
C GLN A 76 4.20 -26.22 -0.11
N GLY A 77 3.56 -26.05 -1.26
CA GLY A 77 2.34 -25.27 -1.42
C GLY A 77 2.15 -24.82 -2.87
N VAL A 78 1.07 -24.07 -3.12
CA VAL A 78 0.84 -23.44 -4.43
C VAL A 78 1.86 -22.32 -4.62
N LEU A 79 2.61 -22.36 -5.71
CA LEU A 79 3.63 -21.34 -6.01
C LEU A 79 2.97 -19.97 -6.18
N LEU A 80 3.54 -18.96 -5.52
CA LEU A 80 3.09 -17.58 -5.58
C LEU A 80 4.27 -16.66 -5.90
N LYS A 81 4.12 -15.83 -6.93
CA LYS A 81 5.04 -14.73 -7.22
C LYS A 81 4.45 -13.44 -6.65
N VAL A 82 5.17 -12.80 -5.74
CA VAL A 82 4.76 -11.54 -5.11
C VAL A 82 5.60 -10.42 -5.70
N VAL A 83 4.95 -9.45 -6.32
CA VAL A 83 5.58 -8.24 -6.85
C VAL A 83 5.08 -7.06 -6.03
N ILE A 84 6.00 -6.28 -5.48
CA ILE A 84 5.68 -5.09 -4.69
C ILE A 84 6.34 -3.90 -5.37
N GLN A 85 5.58 -2.83 -5.57
CA GLN A 85 6.09 -1.54 -6.00
C GLN A 85 5.96 -0.53 -4.86
N VAL A 86 7.08 0.09 -4.51
CA VAL A 86 7.18 1.10 -3.46
C VAL A 86 7.34 2.46 -4.12
N GLN A 87 6.52 3.41 -3.67
CA GLN A 87 6.52 4.77 -4.19
C GLN A 87 6.68 5.76 -3.04
N ASN A 88 7.37 6.86 -3.30
CA ASN A 88 7.41 8.02 -2.44
C ASN A 88 6.22 8.93 -2.77
N LEU A 89 5.48 9.32 -1.72
CA LEU A 89 4.35 10.24 -1.83
C LEU A 89 4.86 11.67 -1.62
N ALA A 90 4.96 12.43 -2.71
CA ALA A 90 5.26 13.86 -2.67
C ALA A 90 4.03 14.68 -3.05
N SER A 91 4.03 15.98 -2.70
CA SER A 91 2.96 16.91 -3.07
C SER A 91 2.77 17.06 -4.58
N SER A 92 3.81 16.77 -5.37
CA SER A 92 3.81 16.80 -6.83
C SER A 92 3.56 15.43 -7.49
N GLY A 93 3.17 14.40 -6.72
CA GLY A 93 2.85 13.06 -7.24
C GLY A 93 3.70 11.93 -6.65
N CYS A 94 3.56 10.74 -7.24
CA CYS A 94 4.27 9.54 -6.82
C CYS A 94 5.47 9.24 -7.70
N THR A 95 6.62 9.08 -7.06
CA THR A 95 7.85 8.65 -7.72
C THR A 95 8.27 7.28 -7.18
N PRO A 96 8.83 6.37 -7.99
CA PRO A 96 9.35 5.12 -7.47
C PRO A 96 10.41 5.34 -6.39
N LEU A 97 10.34 4.57 -5.30
CA LEU A 97 11.33 4.64 -4.23
C LEU A 97 12.36 3.51 -4.40
N ALA A 98 13.48 3.84 -5.04
CA ALA A 98 14.64 2.95 -5.16
C ALA A 98 15.41 2.82 -3.83
N GLY A 99 16.07 1.68 -3.60
CA GLY A 99 16.91 1.45 -2.42
C GLY A 99 16.17 1.19 -1.10
N ALA A 100 14.84 1.06 -1.13
CA ALA A 100 14.06 0.67 0.03
C ALA A 100 14.16 -0.84 0.28
N TYR A 101 14.36 -1.22 1.54
CA TYR A 101 14.32 -2.61 1.96
C TYR A 101 12.86 -3.01 2.15
N VAL A 102 12.46 -4.09 1.50
CA VAL A 102 11.12 -4.67 1.60
C VAL A 102 11.25 -6.05 2.19
N ASP A 103 10.83 -6.22 3.44
CA ASP A 103 10.79 -7.50 4.14
C ASP A 103 9.39 -8.11 4.00
N ILE A 104 9.32 -9.41 3.72
CA ILE A 104 8.08 -10.19 3.82
C ILE A 104 8.27 -11.42 4.70
N TRP A 105 7.21 -11.77 5.43
CA TRP A 105 7.13 -13.02 6.19
C TRP A 105 5.70 -13.52 6.25
N HIS A 106 5.54 -14.84 6.23
CA HIS A 106 4.22 -15.47 6.38
C HIS A 106 4.34 -16.94 6.83
N CYS A 107 3.21 -17.51 7.22
CA CYS A 107 3.11 -18.93 7.52
C CYS A 107 3.14 -19.79 6.24
N ASP A 108 3.49 -21.06 6.39
CA ASP A 108 3.35 -22.04 5.32
C ASP A 108 1.87 -22.35 5.00
N ALA A 109 1.65 -23.24 4.03
CA ALA A 109 0.30 -23.63 3.59
C ALA A 109 -0.56 -24.26 4.69
N LYS A 110 0.02 -24.64 5.84
CA LYS A 110 -0.66 -25.21 7.01
C LYS A 110 -0.83 -24.21 8.15
N GLY A 111 -0.44 -22.95 7.96
CA GLY A 111 -0.54 -21.93 9.02
C GLY A 111 0.66 -21.93 9.99
N ILE A 112 1.76 -22.63 9.66
CA ILE A 112 2.95 -22.71 10.52
C ILE A 112 3.96 -21.62 10.15
N TYR A 113 4.36 -20.78 11.11
CA TYR A 113 5.46 -19.83 10.99
C TYR A 113 6.80 -20.50 11.34
N SER A 114 7.86 -20.00 10.73
CA SER A 114 9.24 -20.34 11.08
C SER A 114 9.69 -19.54 12.31
N ASP A 115 10.65 -20.06 13.06
CA ASP A 115 11.21 -19.45 14.26
C ASP A 115 10.21 -19.21 15.42
N GLU A 116 9.20 -20.06 15.53
CA GLU A 116 8.23 -19.98 16.62
C GLU A 116 8.49 -21.06 17.69
N PRO A 117 8.38 -20.70 18.99
CA PRO A 117 8.37 -21.68 20.07
C PRO A 117 7.11 -22.56 19.99
N THR A 118 6.93 -23.46 20.94
CA THR A 118 5.80 -24.39 20.95
C THR A 118 4.44 -23.66 20.89
N TYR A 119 3.73 -23.76 19.76
CA TYR A 119 2.39 -23.18 19.58
C TYR A 119 1.51 -24.07 18.68
N ASN A 120 0.19 -23.84 18.67
CA ASN A 120 -0.75 -24.58 17.84
C ASN A 120 -1.47 -23.63 16.87
N PRO A 121 -1.21 -23.70 15.54
CA PRO A 121 -1.89 -22.84 14.58
C PRO A 121 -3.37 -23.19 14.37
N GLY A 122 -3.83 -24.35 14.83
CA GLY A 122 -5.19 -24.86 14.61
C GLY A 122 -5.31 -25.72 13.36
N GLY A 123 -6.53 -25.98 12.89
CA GLY A 123 -6.74 -26.79 11.67
C GLY A 123 -6.27 -28.25 11.77
N GLY A 124 -6.05 -28.78 12.98
CA GLY A 124 -5.64 -30.17 13.21
C GLY A 124 -4.13 -30.43 13.14
N THR A 125 -3.28 -29.40 13.04
CA THR A 125 -1.80 -29.56 13.02
C THR A 125 -1.19 -30.02 14.34
N GLY A 126 -1.90 -29.80 15.46
CA GLY A 126 -1.34 -29.98 16.80
C GLY A 126 -0.28 -28.91 17.14
N SER A 127 0.40 -29.11 18.27
CA SER A 127 1.49 -28.22 18.70
C SER A 127 2.74 -28.46 17.87
N VAL A 128 3.36 -27.38 17.40
CA VAL A 128 4.57 -27.37 16.58
C VAL A 128 5.65 -26.51 17.24
N ASN A 129 6.92 -26.80 16.95
CA ASN A 129 8.08 -26.00 17.34
C ASN A 129 8.97 -25.85 16.11
N THR A 130 9.26 -24.61 15.74
CA THR A 130 10.03 -24.25 14.54
C THR A 130 11.21 -23.32 14.86
N VAL A 131 11.64 -23.25 16.13
CA VAL A 131 12.77 -22.42 16.57
C VAL A 131 14.01 -22.69 15.71
N GLY A 132 14.62 -21.63 15.20
CA GLY A 132 15.82 -21.67 14.35
C GLY A 132 15.58 -21.98 12.88
N GLN A 133 14.35 -22.35 12.49
CA GLN A 133 13.96 -22.48 11.08
C GLN A 133 13.72 -21.09 10.51
N LYS A 134 14.05 -20.88 9.23
CA LYS A 134 13.94 -19.55 8.61
C LYS A 134 13.22 -19.54 7.26
N PHE A 135 12.38 -20.53 6.99
CA PHE A 135 11.59 -20.54 5.75
C PHE A 135 10.59 -19.37 5.68
N LEU A 136 10.18 -19.00 4.47
CA LEU A 136 9.12 -18.01 4.17
C LEU A 136 9.32 -16.64 4.82
N ARG A 137 10.58 -16.27 5.02
CA ARG A 137 11.05 -14.97 5.50
C ARG A 137 12.12 -14.45 4.53
N GLY A 138 12.11 -13.18 4.18
CA GLY A 138 13.16 -12.61 3.35
C GLY A 138 12.95 -11.14 3.07
N TYR A 139 14.00 -10.50 2.59
CA TYR A 139 13.91 -9.14 2.08
C TYR A 139 14.56 -9.01 0.72
N GLN A 140 14.13 -7.99 0.01
CA GLN A 140 14.71 -7.50 -1.23
C GLN A 140 14.90 -5.99 -1.14
N ILE A 141 15.75 -5.43 -1.99
CA ILE A 141 15.95 -3.98 -2.11
C ILE A 141 15.28 -3.54 -3.41
N THR A 142 14.48 -2.48 -3.37
CA THR A 142 13.78 -1.97 -4.54
C THR A 142 14.75 -1.47 -5.61
N ASP A 143 14.46 -1.83 -6.86
CA ASP A 143 15.19 -1.35 -8.03
C ASP A 143 14.87 0.12 -8.36
N GLU A 144 15.41 0.62 -9.47
CA GLU A 144 15.17 1.99 -9.97
C GLU A 144 13.68 2.29 -10.23
N ASN A 145 12.86 1.26 -10.44
CA ASN A 145 11.42 1.36 -10.62
C ASN A 145 10.64 1.15 -9.31
N GLY A 146 11.34 1.14 -8.17
CA GLY A 146 10.75 0.93 -6.87
C GLY A 146 10.23 -0.51 -6.67
N ARG A 147 10.67 -1.47 -7.48
CA ARG A 147 10.08 -2.82 -7.54
C ARG A 147 10.95 -3.85 -6.85
N VAL A 148 10.29 -4.79 -6.17
CA VAL A 148 10.88 -6.05 -5.70
C VAL A 148 10.01 -7.22 -6.13
N GLU A 149 10.63 -8.41 -6.20
CA GLU A 149 9.95 -9.65 -6.52
C GLU A 149 10.38 -10.78 -5.59
N PHE A 150 9.40 -11.56 -5.14
CA PHE A 150 9.59 -12.76 -4.33
C PHE A 150 8.93 -13.97 -4.98
N THR A 151 9.58 -15.13 -4.85
CA THR A 151 9.01 -16.45 -5.10
C THR A 151 8.71 -17.12 -3.76
N THR A 152 7.45 -17.47 -3.54
CA THR A 152 6.97 -18.07 -2.29
C THR A 152 5.84 -19.07 -2.54
N VAL A 153 5.14 -19.50 -1.48
CA VAL A 153 3.91 -20.30 -1.56
C VAL A 153 2.70 -19.50 -1.03
N TRP A 154 1.50 -19.83 -1.50
CA TRP A 154 0.26 -19.27 -0.95
C TRP A 154 0.12 -19.63 0.53
N PRO A 155 -0.07 -18.65 1.45
CA PRO A 155 -0.12 -18.92 2.88
C PRO A 155 -1.39 -19.67 3.27
N GLY A 156 -1.27 -20.49 4.32
CA GLY A 156 -2.42 -21.06 5.01
C GLY A 156 -3.11 -20.03 5.92
N TRP A 157 -4.15 -20.47 6.60
CA TRP A 157 -4.77 -19.74 7.71
C TRP A 157 -4.28 -20.32 9.04
N TYR A 158 -4.41 -19.55 10.11
CA TYR A 158 -4.23 -20.02 11.48
C TYR A 158 -5.28 -19.36 12.38
N THR A 159 -5.54 -19.97 13.52
CA THR A 159 -6.66 -19.65 14.40
C THR A 159 -6.73 -18.15 14.69
N GLY A 160 -7.89 -17.55 14.40
CA GLY A 160 -8.16 -16.14 14.66
C GLY A 160 -7.66 -15.17 13.59
N ARG A 161 -7.10 -15.63 12.46
CA ARG A 161 -6.55 -14.75 11.41
C ARG A 161 -6.95 -15.21 10.00
N THR A 162 -7.22 -14.25 9.12
CA THR A 162 -7.37 -14.50 7.67
C THR A 162 -6.02 -14.87 7.03
N ILE A 163 -6.02 -15.37 5.80
CA ILE A 163 -4.80 -15.59 5.02
C ILE A 163 -4.13 -14.24 4.74
N HIS A 164 -2.85 -14.10 5.06
CA HIS A 164 -2.10 -12.85 4.84
C HIS A 164 -0.59 -13.09 4.66
N ILE A 165 0.06 -12.11 4.04
CA ILE A 165 1.51 -11.96 4.01
C ILE A 165 1.84 -10.66 4.75
N HIS A 166 2.77 -10.71 5.71
CA HIS A 166 3.26 -9.51 6.33
C HIS A 166 4.28 -8.82 5.43
N LEU A 167 4.30 -7.49 5.51
CA LEU A 167 5.19 -6.63 4.73
C LEU A 167 5.72 -5.50 5.62
N ARG A 168 7.01 -5.22 5.52
CA ARG A 168 7.64 -4.06 6.13
C ARG A 168 8.51 -3.37 5.10
N VAL A 169 8.38 -2.05 4.99
CA VAL A 169 9.28 -1.21 4.16
C VAL A 169 10.17 -0.41 5.09
N ARG A 170 11.48 -0.42 4.83
CA ARG A 170 12.47 0.35 5.58
C ARG A 170 13.32 1.15 4.63
N THR A 171 13.51 2.43 4.93
CA THR A 171 14.53 3.27 4.32
C THR A 171 15.73 3.31 5.26
N TYR A 172 16.93 3.08 4.73
CA TYR A 172 18.15 3.27 5.51
C TYR A 172 18.69 4.68 5.24
N ASN A 173 18.41 5.60 6.15
CA ASN A 173 19.10 6.88 6.16
C ASN A 173 20.42 6.65 6.88
N GLY A 174 21.50 6.49 6.12
CA GLY A 174 22.85 6.51 6.70
C GLY A 174 23.15 7.91 7.21
N SER A 175 23.26 8.04 8.53
CA SER A 175 23.94 9.15 9.21
C SER A 175 24.68 8.60 10.42
#